data_AF-A0A4R2PGB3-F1
#
_entry.id   AF-A0A4R2PGB3-F1
#
_cell.length_a   1.000
_cell.length_b   1.000
_cell.length_c   1.000
_cell.angle_alpha   90.00
_cell.angle_beta   90.00
_cell.angle_gamma   90.00
#
_symmetry.space_group_name_H-M   'P 1'
#
loop_
_entity.id
_entity.type
_entity.pdbx_description
1 polymer ?
#
loop_
_entity_poly.entity_id
_entity_poly.type
_entity_poly.pdbx_seq_one_letter_code
_entity_poly.pdbx_strand_id
1 'polypeptide(L)'
;MTVKEHRELSHEDKLYAFKRATNGFSQSGGRWKERAERGLTDEELKAALEFELGIYGGSCGPGDMSLAFQAAGLKIWADWNTVVPDRDCKPIFQGTATIRIAREVYNIKDPSDAQMALF
;
A
#
# COMPACT_ATOMS: atom_id res chain seq x y z
N MET A 1 20.05 -20.66 16.71
CA MET A 1 19.33 -19.56 16.05
C MET A 1 19.21 -19.92 14.58
N THR A 2 18.03 -20.37 14.15
CA THR A 2 17.80 -20.74 12.75
C THR A 2 17.74 -19.45 11.96
N VAL A 3 18.69 -19.24 11.04
CA VAL A 3 18.60 -18.17 10.04
C VAL A 3 17.37 -18.50 9.20
N LYS A 4 16.27 -17.79 9.41
CA LYS A 4 15.08 -17.98 8.58
C LYS A 4 15.43 -17.48 7.19
N GLU A 5 15.34 -18.36 6.20
CA GLU A 5 15.64 -18.03 4.80
C GLU A 5 14.81 -16.82 4.34
N HIS A 6 15.44 -15.96 3.55
CA HIS A 6 14.76 -14.83 2.92
C HIS A 6 13.81 -15.38 1.87
N ARG A 7 12.53 -15.46 2.21
CA ARG A 7 11.47 -15.79 1.26
C ARG A 7 11.18 -14.55 0.41
N GLU A 8 11.27 -14.67 -0.91
CA GLU A 8 10.78 -13.62 -1.80
C GLU A 8 9.26 -13.48 -1.68
N LEU A 9 8.78 -12.24 -1.60
CA LEU A 9 7.35 -11.96 -1.52
C LEU A 9 6.70 -12.16 -2.89
N SER A 10 5.68 -13.02 -2.92
CA SER A 10 4.81 -13.18 -4.08
C SER A 10 4.00 -11.90 -4.34
N HIS A 11 3.34 -11.83 -5.51
CA HIS A 11 2.42 -10.71 -5.78
C HIS A 11 1.27 -10.66 -4.76
N GLU A 12 0.73 -11.82 -4.40
CA GLU A 12 -0.34 -11.94 -3.40
C GLU A 12 0.11 -11.43 -2.02
N ASP A 13 1.34 -11.75 -1.62
CA ASP A 13 1.95 -11.25 -0.37
C ASP A 13 2.02 -9.72 -0.37
N LYS A 14 2.39 -9.12 -1.50
CA LYS A 14 2.47 -7.66 -1.64
C LYS A 14 1.09 -7.01 -1.62
N LEU A 15 0.08 -7.62 -2.26
CA LEU A 15 -1.31 -7.15 -2.20
C LEU A 15 -1.86 -7.23 -0.78
N TYR A 16 -1.56 -8.31 -0.06
CA TYR A 16 -1.93 -8.48 1.35
C TYR A 16 -1.30 -7.38 2.23
N ALA A 17 0.02 -7.17 2.09
CA ALA A 17 0.74 -6.12 2.78
C ALA A 17 0.15 -4.73 2.54
N PHE A 18 -0.12 -4.42 1.27
CA PHE A 18 -0.71 -3.14 0.87
C PHE A 18 -2.07 -2.92 1.53
N LYS A 19 -2.99 -3.88 1.41
CA LYS A 19 -4.33 -3.80 2.02
C LYS A 19 -4.26 -3.59 3.53
N ARG A 20 -3.31 -4.22 4.23
CA ARG A 20 -3.16 -3.99 5.67
C ARG A 20 -2.63 -2.60 5.99
N ALA A 21 -1.64 -2.12 5.25
CA ALA A 21 -1.07 -0.79 5.45
C ALA A 21 -2.12 0.32 5.25
N THR A 22 -3.04 0.16 4.28
CA THR A 22 -4.02 1.18 3.90
C THR A 22 -5.40 1.01 4.52
N ASN A 23 -5.59 0.02 5.41
CA ASN A 23 -6.84 -0.21 6.15
C ASN A 23 -6.67 -0.13 7.68
N GLY A 24 -5.67 0.62 8.17
CA GLY A 24 -5.38 0.73 9.61
C GLY A 24 -6.45 1.50 10.40
N PHE A 25 -7.18 2.42 9.77
CA PHE A 25 -8.21 3.23 10.42
C PHE A 25 -9.61 2.62 10.30
N SER A 26 -10.41 2.75 11.36
CA SER A 26 -11.84 2.44 11.28
C SER A 26 -12.49 3.15 10.08
N GLN A 27 -13.36 2.43 9.36
CA GLN A 27 -14.07 2.91 8.16
C GLN A 27 -13.20 3.09 6.89
N SER A 28 -11.94 2.68 6.89
CA SER A 28 -11.09 2.74 5.67
C SER A 28 -11.76 2.08 4.46
N GLY A 29 -12.41 0.93 4.66
CA GLY A 29 -13.13 0.23 3.59
C GLY A 29 -14.25 1.07 2.97
N GLY A 30 -14.97 1.86 3.77
CA GLY A 30 -16.01 2.77 3.29
C GLY A 30 -15.42 3.91 2.46
N ARG A 31 -14.33 4.52 2.95
CA ARG A 31 -13.61 5.58 2.23
C ARG A 31 -13.04 5.09 0.90
N TRP A 32 -12.43 3.91 0.88
CA TRP A 32 -11.90 3.34 -0.35
C TRP A 32 -12.99 3.00 -1.37
N LYS A 33 -14.15 2.53 -0.91
CA LYS A 33 -15.30 2.29 -1.78
C LYS A 33 -15.83 3.59 -2.40
N GLU A 34 -16.03 4.63 -1.61
CA GLU A 34 -16.45 5.96 -2.10
C GLU A 34 -15.45 6.52 -3.13
N ARG A 35 -14.15 6.43 -2.83
CA ARG A 35 -13.07 6.85 -3.73
C ARG A 35 -13.05 6.07 -5.05
N ALA A 36 -13.33 4.77 -5.01
CA ALA A 36 -13.41 3.94 -6.21
C ALA A 36 -14.62 4.31 -7.09
N GLU A 37 -15.77 4.61 -6.49
CA GLU A 37 -16.97 5.05 -7.20
C GLU A 37 -16.78 6.43 -7.86
N ARG A 38 -16.15 7.36 -7.13
CA ARG A 38 -15.87 8.71 -7.64
C ARG A 38 -14.80 8.74 -8.73
N GLY A 39 -13.83 7.83 -8.65
CA GLY A 39 -12.55 7.97 -9.36
C GLY A 39 -11.67 9.05 -8.70
N LEU A 40 -10.36 8.93 -8.88
CA LEU A 40 -9.38 9.88 -8.34
C LEU A 40 -8.25 10.10 -9.35
N THR A 41 -7.80 11.34 -9.48
CA THR A 41 -6.53 11.64 -10.16
C THR A 41 -5.36 11.10 -9.33
N ASP A 42 -4.17 11.06 -9.92
CA ASP A 42 -2.97 10.61 -9.20
C ASP A 42 -2.64 11.49 -7.99
N GLU A 43 -2.88 12.81 -8.05
CA GLU A 43 -2.69 13.74 -6.93
C GLU A 43 -3.68 13.49 -5.80
N GLU A 44 -4.95 13.27 -6.14
CA GLU A 44 -5.98 12.99 -5.15
C GLU A 44 -5.77 11.61 -4.50
N LEU A 45 -5.38 10.62 -5.30
CA LEU A 45 -5.06 9.28 -4.83
C LEU A 45 -3.82 9.29 -3.95
N LYS A 46 -2.80 10.07 -4.30
CA LYS A 46 -1.64 10.31 -3.44
C LYS A 46 -2.06 10.91 -2.10
N ALA A 47 -2.86 11.98 -2.09
CA ALA A 47 -3.32 12.60 -0.85
C ALA A 47 -4.14 11.64 0.02
N ALA A 48 -4.99 10.81 -0.61
CA ALA A 48 -5.74 9.77 0.08
C ALA A 48 -4.82 8.70 0.71
N LEU A 49 -3.77 8.28 0.00
CA LEU A 49 -2.79 7.33 0.52
C LEU A 49 -1.97 7.93 1.66
N GLU A 50 -1.54 9.19 1.54
CA GLU A 50 -0.83 9.88 2.63
C GLU A 50 -1.69 9.95 3.90
N PHE A 51 -3.00 10.17 3.75
CA PHE A 51 -3.94 10.14 4.87
C PHE A 51 -4.05 8.75 5.52
N GLU A 52 -4.24 7.68 4.74
CA GLU A 52 -4.40 6.33 5.32
C GLU A 52 -3.11 5.77 5.91
N LEU A 53 -1.94 6.09 5.33
CA LEU A 53 -0.65 5.63 5.85
C LEU A 53 -0.20 6.42 7.10
N GLY A 54 -0.64 7.67 7.24
CA GLY A 54 -0.25 8.54 8.33
C GLY A 54 1.26 8.84 8.36
N ILE A 55 1.74 9.43 9.46
CA ILE A 55 3.16 9.83 9.59
C ILE A 55 4.07 8.60 9.50
N TYR A 56 3.79 7.59 10.30
CA TYR A 56 4.48 6.30 10.32
C TYR A 56 3.59 5.29 11.03
N GLY A 57 3.57 4.05 10.54
CA GLY A 57 2.84 2.96 11.16
C GLY A 57 3.45 1.61 10.84
N GLY A 58 2.99 0.59 11.53
CA GLY A 58 3.45 -0.78 11.34
C GLY A 58 2.59 -1.77 12.11
N SER A 59 2.72 -3.03 11.74
CA SER A 59 2.06 -4.13 12.42
C SER A 59 2.95 -5.36 12.37
N CYS A 60 2.99 -6.14 13.44
CA CYS A 60 3.72 -7.40 13.49
C CYS A 60 3.01 -8.35 14.48
N GLY A 61 3.07 -9.65 14.23
CA GLY A 61 2.46 -10.66 15.09
C GLY A 61 2.97 -12.07 14.79
N PRO A 62 2.93 -13.00 15.76
CA PRO A 62 3.30 -14.39 15.52
C PRO A 62 2.47 -15.02 14.40
N GLY A 63 3.14 -15.57 13.38
CA GLY A 63 2.48 -16.19 12.22
C GLY A 63 1.87 -15.19 11.23
N ASP A 64 2.15 -13.90 11.40
CA ASP A 64 1.61 -12.83 10.59
C ASP A 64 2.74 -12.00 9.97
N MET A 65 2.45 -11.29 8.88
CA MET A 65 3.44 -10.51 8.15
C MET A 65 3.86 -9.27 8.96
N SER A 66 5.16 -9.04 9.04
CA SER A 66 5.72 -7.81 9.59
C SER A 66 5.58 -6.70 8.55
N LEU A 67 5.02 -5.56 8.96
CA LEU A 67 4.77 -4.40 8.11
C LEU A 67 5.33 -3.14 8.75
N ALA A 68 5.87 -2.26 7.92
CA ALA A 68 6.12 -0.87 8.25
C ALA A 68 5.70 -0.01 7.06
N PHE A 69 5.22 1.19 7.32
CA PHE A 69 4.77 2.10 6.28
C PHE A 69 4.82 3.56 6.74
N GLN A 70 4.90 4.47 5.77
CA GLN A 70 4.88 5.90 6.01
C GLN A 70 4.31 6.67 4.82
N ALA A 71 3.61 7.78 5.09
CA ALA A 71 3.16 8.70 4.05
C ALA A 71 4.32 9.32 3.26
N ALA A 72 5.43 9.62 3.93
CA ALA A 72 6.59 10.26 3.29
C ALA A 72 7.18 9.38 2.17
N GLY A 73 6.92 9.77 0.93
CA GLY A 73 7.30 9.00 -0.25
C GLY A 73 6.44 7.76 -0.51
N LEU A 74 5.27 7.65 0.14
CA LEU A 74 4.32 6.54 0.02
C LEU A 74 4.99 5.17 0.16
N LYS A 75 5.77 4.96 1.23
CA LYS A 75 6.59 3.76 1.37
C LYS A 75 5.89 2.70 2.19
N ILE A 76 5.98 1.46 1.72
CA ILE A 76 5.50 0.27 2.42
C ILE A 76 6.61 -0.77 2.37
N TRP A 77 6.94 -1.34 3.53
CA TRP A 77 7.85 -2.45 3.71
C TRP A 77 7.08 -3.64 4.28
N ALA A 78 7.44 -4.84 3.83
CA ALA A 78 6.81 -6.08 4.24
C ALA A 78 7.83 -7.21 4.26
N ASP A 79 7.72 -8.13 5.21
CA ASP A 79 8.49 -9.36 5.29
C ASP A 79 7.75 -10.38 6.17
N TRP A 80 7.87 -11.68 5.87
CA TRP A 80 7.25 -12.74 6.68
C TRP A 80 7.99 -13.03 8.00
N ASN A 81 9.20 -12.48 8.17
CA ASN A 81 9.99 -12.59 9.38
C ASN A 81 9.90 -11.29 10.20
N THR A 82 10.67 -10.27 9.82
CA THR A 82 10.73 -9.01 10.54
C THR A 82 11.18 -7.91 9.59
N VAL A 83 10.41 -6.83 9.57
CA VAL A 83 10.75 -5.62 8.84
C VAL A 83 11.40 -4.63 9.82
N VAL A 84 12.63 -4.23 9.51
CA VAL A 84 13.29 -3.10 10.16
C VAL A 84 13.66 -2.12 9.04
N PRO A 85 12.90 -1.04 8.84
CA PRO A 85 13.21 -0.07 7.81
C PRO A 85 14.52 0.66 8.14
N ASP A 86 15.58 0.29 7.44
CA ASP A 86 16.88 0.95 7.50
C ASP A 86 17.33 1.37 6.09
N ARG A 87 18.62 1.65 5.91
CA ARG A 87 19.17 2.05 4.62
C ARG A 87 19.15 0.92 3.58
N ASP A 88 19.25 -0.33 4.03
CA ASP A 88 19.45 -1.50 3.18
C ASP A 88 18.12 -2.26 2.94
N CYS A 89 17.14 -2.07 3.81
CA CYS A 89 15.78 -2.56 3.67
C CYS A 89 14.97 -1.67 2.71
N LYS A 90 14.88 -2.11 1.45
CA LYS A 90 14.11 -1.41 0.41
C LYS A 90 12.60 -1.61 0.59
N PRO A 91 11.78 -0.57 0.38
CA PRO A 91 10.33 -0.73 0.41
C PRO A 91 9.86 -1.59 -0.77
N ILE A 92 8.79 -2.37 -0.55
CA ILE A 92 8.13 -3.15 -1.59
C ILE A 92 7.31 -2.26 -2.53
N PHE A 93 6.84 -1.11 -2.02
CA PHE A 93 6.16 -0.06 -2.79
C PHE A 93 6.65 1.33 -2.35
N GLN A 94 6.86 2.21 -3.33
CA GLN A 94 7.25 3.60 -3.12
C GLN A 94 6.69 4.50 -4.23
N GLY A 95 6.25 5.70 -3.86
CA GLY A 95 5.83 6.76 -4.80
C GLY A 95 4.77 6.29 -5.79
N THR A 96 5.05 6.43 -7.09
CA THR A 96 4.14 6.04 -8.17
C THR A 96 3.80 4.56 -8.18
N ALA A 97 4.70 3.69 -7.72
CA ALA A 97 4.40 2.27 -7.59
C ALA A 97 3.28 2.00 -6.56
N THR A 98 3.24 2.81 -5.50
CA THR A 98 2.20 2.76 -4.46
C THR A 98 0.86 3.28 -4.98
N ILE A 99 0.87 4.30 -5.84
CA ILE A 99 -0.33 4.80 -6.52
C ILE A 99 -0.88 3.73 -7.47
N ARG A 100 -0.01 3.11 -8.29
CA ARG A 100 -0.40 2.07 -9.25
C ARG A 100 -1.03 0.86 -8.56
N ILE A 101 -0.43 0.36 -7.48
CA ILE A 101 -0.99 -0.78 -6.75
C ILE A 101 -2.29 -0.41 -6.04
N ALA A 102 -2.48 0.84 -5.62
CA ALA A 102 -3.76 1.30 -5.07
C ALA A 102 -4.88 1.21 -6.11
N ARG A 103 -4.60 1.61 -7.36
CA ARG A 103 -5.55 1.48 -8.48
C ARG A 103 -5.89 0.01 -8.74
N GLU A 104 -4.91 -0.89 -8.71
CA GLU A 104 -5.12 -2.33 -8.88
C GLU A 104 -5.96 -2.92 -7.73
N VAL A 105 -5.61 -2.61 -6.48
CA VAL A 105 -6.24 -3.19 -5.28
C VAL A 105 -7.67 -2.71 -5.07
N TYR A 106 -7.93 -1.43 -5.32
CA TYR A 106 -9.21 -0.78 -5.04
C TYR A 106 -10.04 -0.50 -6.29
N ASN A 107 -9.54 -0.86 -7.48
CA ASN A 107 -10.19 -0.61 -8.76
C ASN A 107 -10.57 0.87 -8.96
N ILE A 108 -9.66 1.78 -8.60
CA ILE A 108 -9.88 3.23 -8.69
C ILE A 108 -9.54 3.72 -10.10
N LYS A 109 -10.56 4.19 -10.82
CA LYS A 109 -10.39 4.80 -12.14
C LYS A 109 -9.70 6.16 -12.06
N ASP A 110 -8.92 6.48 -13.08
CA ASP A 110 -8.38 7.83 -13.28
C ASP A 110 -9.33 8.63 -14.17
N PRO A 111 -10.01 9.67 -13.66
CA PRO A 111 -10.88 10.51 -14.48
C PRO A 111 -10.11 11.41 -15.45
N SER A 112 -8.81 11.61 -15.24
CA SER A 112 -7.95 12.38 -16.15
C SER A 112 -7.38 11.55 -17.30
N ASP A 113 -7.54 10.22 -17.24
CA ASP A 113 -7.15 9.32 -18.31
C ASP A 113 -8.17 9.41 -19.47
N ALA A 114 -7.89 10.35 -20.37
CA ALA A 114 -8.70 10.66 -21.54
C ALA A 114 -8.87 9.49 -22.51
N GLN A 115 -8.13 8.38 -22.34
CA GLN A 115 -8.31 7.18 -23.15
C GLN A 115 -9.65 6.46 -22.94
N MET A 116 -10.45 6.82 -21.94
CA MET A 116 -11.80 6.27 -21.74
C MET A 116 -12.94 7.10 -22.35
N ALA A 117 -12.66 8.19 -23.07
CA ALA A 117 -13.69 9.03 -23.72
C ALA A 117 -14.03 8.61 -25.17
N LEU A 118 -13.54 7.46 -25.64
CA LEU A 118 -13.70 7.00 -27.03
C LEU A 118 -14.46 5.66 -27.10
N PHE A 119 -15.71 5.62 -26.62
CA PHE A 119 -16.73 4.68 -27.11
C PHE A 119 -18.13 5.30 -27.00
#